data_AF-A0A7S1X8N0-F1
#
_entry.id   AF-A0A7S1X8N0-F1
#
_cell.length_a   1.000
_cell.length_b   1.000
_cell.length_c   1.000
_cell.angle_alpha   90.00
_cell.angle_beta   90.00
_cell.angle_gamma   90.00
#
_symmetry.space_group_name_H-M   'P 1'
#
loop_
_entity.id
_entity.type
_entity.pdbx_description
1 polymer ?
#
loop_
_entity_poly.entity_id
_entity_poly.type
_entity_poly.pdbx_seq_one_letter_code
_entity_poly.pdbx_strand_id
1 'polypeptide(L)'
;AVQVRSVMRAIGLDIRGCSEEFQALAGYILFDTRMDFEEAWMSPFDAAAHEFRKTIVKVFPQELFMIMRVVTLFRGILGSLAVDVSSALLWKDLAEDVVLGRS
;
A
#
# COMPACT_ATOMS: atom_id res chain seq x y z
N ALA A 1 4.31 -10.95 -7.31
CA ALA A 1 4.52 -11.12 -5.85
C ALA A 1 5.99 -10.97 -5.44
N VAL A 2 6.91 -11.81 -5.95
CA VAL A 2 8.33 -11.84 -5.52
C VAL A 2 9.04 -10.48 -5.59
N GLN A 3 8.85 -9.72 -6.68
CA GLN A 3 9.50 -8.43 -6.91
C GLN A 3 8.97 -7.30 -6.00
N VAL A 4 7.68 -7.31 -5.66
CA VAL A 4 7.08 -6.32 -4.75
C VAL A 4 7.63 -6.50 -3.33
N ARG A 5 7.77 -7.76 -2.89
CA ARG A 5 8.33 -8.06 -1.57
C ARG A 5 9.79 -7.64 -1.42
N SER A 6 10.62 -7.84 -2.45
CA SER A 6 12.01 -7.38 -2.41
C SER A 6 12.10 -5.86 -2.32
N VAL A 7 11.23 -5.14 -3.03
CA VAL A 7 11.16 -3.67 -2.97
C VAL A 7 10.72 -3.20 -1.59
N MET A 8 9.65 -3.77 -1.03
CA MET A 8 9.18 -3.44 0.33
C MET A 8 10.29 -3.63 1.37
N ARG A 9 11.02 -4.76 1.31
CA ARG A 9 12.16 -4.98 2.21
C ARG A 9 13.31 -3.99 2.00
N ALA A 10 13.60 -3.62 0.75
CA ALA A 10 14.66 -2.66 0.43
C ALA A 10 14.36 -1.26 1.02
N ILE A 11 13.08 -0.89 1.13
CA ILE A 11 12.67 0.37 1.78
C ILE A 11 12.42 0.21 3.29
N GLY A 12 12.75 -0.93 3.89
CA GLY A 12 12.63 -1.18 5.33
C GLY A 12 11.24 -1.61 5.81
N LEU A 13 10.32 -1.96 4.89
CA LEU A 13 9.01 -2.48 5.21
C LEU A 13 9.00 -4.02 5.20
N ASP A 14 8.77 -4.62 6.37
CA ASP A 14 8.73 -6.07 6.54
C ASP A 14 7.39 -6.54 7.11
N ILE A 15 6.54 -7.07 6.22
CA ILE A 15 5.21 -7.58 6.51
C ILE A 15 5.29 -9.11 6.61
N ARG A 16 4.85 -9.67 7.74
CA ARG A 16 4.88 -11.11 8.01
C ARG A 16 3.56 -11.61 8.58
N GLY A 17 3.39 -12.93 8.68
CA GLY A 17 2.22 -13.54 9.32
C GLY A 17 1.00 -13.69 8.42
N CYS A 18 1.14 -13.36 7.13
CA CYS A 18 0.10 -13.42 6.11
C CYS A 18 0.65 -13.98 4.78
N SER A 19 -0.25 -14.34 3.87
CA SER A 19 0.09 -14.92 2.56
C SER A 19 0.98 -13.98 1.72
N GLU A 20 1.70 -14.52 0.74
CA GLU A 20 2.51 -13.69 -0.16
C GLU A 20 1.65 -12.76 -1.02
N GLU A 21 0.44 -13.19 -1.39
CA GLU A 21 -0.53 -12.33 -2.09
C GLU A 21 -0.93 -11.17 -1.21
N PHE A 22 -1.25 -11.43 0.06
CA PHE A 22 -1.64 -10.39 1.00
C PHE A 22 -0.50 -9.42 1.30
N GLN A 23 0.75 -9.88 1.36
CA GLN A 23 1.91 -8.99 1.49
C GLN A 23 2.01 -8.02 0.30
N ALA A 24 1.83 -8.51 -0.93
CA ALA A 24 1.83 -7.65 -2.12
C ALA A 24 0.65 -6.67 -2.12
N LEU A 25 -0.53 -7.15 -1.72
CA LEU A 25 -1.72 -6.32 -1.55
C LEU A 25 -1.50 -5.23 -0.50
N ALA A 26 -0.91 -5.56 0.64
CA ALA A 26 -0.62 -4.59 1.69
C ALA A 26 0.29 -3.44 1.20
N GLY A 27 1.24 -3.71 0.31
CA GLY A 27 2.01 -2.65 -0.35
C GLY A 27 1.13 -1.67 -1.14
N TYR A 28 0.16 -2.19 -1.90
CA TYR A 28 -0.83 -1.38 -2.60
C TYR A 28 -1.71 -0.57 -1.62
N ILE A 29 -2.21 -1.22 -0.56
CA ILE A 29 -3.01 -0.58 0.49
C ILE A 29 -2.28 0.58 1.17
N LEU A 30 -0.98 0.45 1.39
CA LEU A 30 -0.20 1.43 2.11
C LEU A 30 0.16 2.66 1.26
N PHE A 31 0.29 2.50 -0.05
CA PHE A 31 0.91 3.51 -0.94
C PHE A 31 0.06 3.94 -2.15
N ASP A 32 -1.15 3.39 -2.33
CA ASP A 32 -2.11 3.86 -3.32
C ASP A 32 -3.36 4.48 -2.66
N THR A 33 -3.94 5.50 -3.28
CA THR A 33 -5.24 6.07 -2.88
C THR A 33 -6.41 5.19 -3.30
N ARG A 34 -6.27 4.36 -4.34
CA ARG A 34 -7.32 3.41 -4.74
C ARG A 34 -7.41 2.19 -3.81
N MET A 35 -8.62 1.65 -3.71
CA MET A 35 -8.96 0.47 -2.90
C MET A 35 -9.87 -0.46 -3.71
N ASP A 36 -9.50 -0.70 -4.97
CA ASP A 36 -10.21 -1.47 -6.00
C ASP A 36 -10.06 -2.99 -5.85
N PHE A 37 -9.87 -3.47 -4.62
CA PHE A 37 -9.76 -4.88 -4.29
C PHE A 37 -10.83 -5.28 -3.26
N GLU A 38 -11.29 -6.52 -3.32
CA GLU A 38 -12.44 -7.00 -2.54
C GLU A 38 -12.20 -6.87 -1.03
N GLU A 39 -10.98 -7.16 -0.60
CA GLU A 39 -10.55 -7.12 0.79
C GLU A 39 -10.61 -5.71 1.42
N ALA A 40 -10.64 -4.64 0.61
CA ALA A 40 -10.77 -3.26 1.08
C ALA A 40 -12.14 -2.99 1.71
N TRP A 41 -13.14 -3.72 1.24
CA TRP A 41 -14.54 -3.55 1.60
C TRP A 41 -14.96 -4.53 2.69
N MET A 42 -14.04 -5.41 3.11
CA MET A 42 -14.30 -6.36 4.18
C MET A 42 -14.28 -5.68 5.54
N SER A 43 -15.27 -6.04 6.37
CA SER A 43 -15.25 -5.68 7.78
C SER A 43 -14.05 -6.33 8.47
N PRO A 44 -13.40 -5.67 9.46
CA PRO A 44 -12.39 -6.31 10.30
C PRO A 44 -12.89 -7.57 11.05
N PHE A 45 -14.21 -7.67 11.21
CA PHE A 45 -14.88 -8.81 11.86
C PHE A 45 -15.30 -9.91 10.87
N ASP A 46 -15.09 -9.70 9.57
CA ASP A 46 -15.39 -10.72 8.57
C ASP A 46 -14.55 -11.98 8.83
N ALA A 47 -15.16 -13.15 8.64
CA ALA A 47 -14.45 -14.42 8.76
C ALA A 47 -13.34 -14.54 7.71
N ALA A 48 -13.56 -13.97 6.52
CA ALA A 48 -12.60 -13.92 5.41
C ALA A 48 -11.46 -12.91 5.63
N ALA A 49 -11.62 -11.90 6.50
CA ALA A 49 -10.59 -10.90 6.82
C ALA A 49 -9.43 -11.44 7.72
N HIS A 50 -9.20 -12.75 7.68
CA HIS A 50 -8.23 -13.47 8.51
C HIS A 50 -6.78 -12.99 8.30
N GLU A 51 -6.42 -12.61 7.09
CA GLU A 51 -5.07 -12.14 6.75
C GLU A 51 -4.75 -10.78 7.40
N PHE A 52 -5.70 -9.86 7.46
CA PHE A 52 -5.54 -8.58 8.17
C PHE A 52 -5.27 -8.80 9.66
N ARG A 53 -5.96 -9.77 10.27
CA ARG A 53 -5.82 -10.06 11.71
C ARG A 53 -4.48 -10.71 12.07
N LYS A 54 -3.87 -11.45 11.14
CA LYS A 54 -2.60 -12.14 11.36
C LYS A 54 -1.37 -11.35 10.87
N THR A 55 -1.59 -10.25 10.18
CA THR A 55 -0.51 -9.42 9.67
C THR A 55 0.28 -8.78 10.80
N ILE A 56 1.59 -8.99 10.79
CA ILE A 56 2.54 -8.43 11.72
C ILE A 56 3.47 -7.50 10.95
N VAL A 57 3.44 -6.23 11.32
CA VAL A 57 4.40 -5.21 10.88
C VAL A 57 5.36 -4.96 12.04
N LYS A 58 6.59 -5.47 11.95
CA LYS A 58 7.56 -5.36 13.06
C LYS A 58 8.20 -3.98 13.16
N VAL A 59 8.55 -3.42 12.01
CA VAL A 59 9.24 -2.13 11.91
C VAL A 59 8.63 -1.40 10.72
N PHE A 60 8.26 -0.15 10.95
CA PHE A 60 7.75 0.72 9.90
C PHE A 60 8.58 2.03 9.93
N PRO A 61 9.39 2.31 8.90
CA PRO A 61 10.20 3.52 8.83
C PRO A 61 9.36 4.80 8.97
N GLN A 62 9.86 5.78 9.72
CA GLN A 62 9.11 7.00 10.02
C GLN A 62 8.77 7.81 8.76
N GLU A 63 9.69 7.87 7.81
CA GLU A 63 9.52 8.57 6.54
C GLU A 63 8.40 7.96 5.72
N LEU A 64 8.38 6.62 5.63
CA LEU A 64 7.29 5.90 4.99
C LEU A 64 5.97 6.15 5.72
N PHE A 65 5.99 6.30 7.06
CA PHE A 65 4.76 6.47 7.84
C PHE A 65 4.12 7.82 7.54
N MET A 66 4.94 8.85 7.35
CA MET A 66 4.47 10.16 6.90
C MET A 66 3.82 10.08 5.52
N ILE A 67 4.44 9.36 4.57
CA ILE A 67 3.87 9.15 3.23
C ILE A 67 2.52 8.43 3.33
N MET A 68 2.46 7.31 4.06
CA MET A 68 1.24 6.53 4.25
C MET A 68 0.10 7.37 4.84
N ARG A 69 0.40 8.26 5.81
CA ARG A 69 -0.59 9.17 6.39
C ARG A 69 -1.15 10.14 5.36
N VAL A 70 -0.30 10.71 4.51
CA VAL A 70 -0.73 11.62 3.43
C VAL A 70 -1.61 10.88 2.43
N VAL A 71 -1.20 9.68 2.01
CA VAL A 71 -2.01 8.81 1.12
C VAL A 71 -3.37 8.49 1.75
N THR A 72 -3.41 8.14 3.04
CA THR A 72 -4.66 7.82 3.75
C THR A 72 -5.59 9.03 3.87
N LEU A 73 -5.05 10.23 4.11
CA LEU A 73 -5.84 11.46 4.13
C LEU A 73 -6.42 11.77 2.75
N PHE A 74 -5.61 11.68 1.69
CA PHE A 74 -6.10 11.88 0.33
C PHE A 74 -7.15 10.86 -0.05
N ARG A 75 -6.99 9.60 0.34
CA ARG A 75 -8.02 8.56 0.14
C ARG A 75 -9.36 8.97 0.72
N GLY A 76 -9.39 9.49 1.95
CA GLY A 76 -10.64 9.95 2.58
C GLY A 76 -11.27 11.15 1.87
N ILE A 77 -10.45 12.11 1.41
CA ILE A 77 -10.91 13.29 0.67
C ILE A 77 -11.44 12.90 -0.72
N LEU A 78 -10.69 12.08 -1.46
CA LEU A 78 -11.08 11.60 -2.78
C LEU A 78 -12.36 10.77 -2.71
N GLY A 79 -12.47 9.89 -1.71
CA GLY A 79 -13.67 9.11 -1.44
C GLY A 79 -14.90 9.98 -1.15
N SER A 80 -14.76 11.07 -0.37
CA SER A 80 -15.88 11.98 -0.08
C SER A 80 -16.34 12.78 -1.30
N LEU A 81 -15.45 12.97 -2.28
CA LEU A 81 -15.72 13.66 -3.54
C LEU A 81 -16.11 12.69 -4.68
N ALA A 82 -16.18 11.39 -4.42
CA ALA A 82 -16.38 10.35 -5.43
C ALA A 82 -15.38 10.43 -6.60
N VAL A 83 -14.13 10.80 -6.29
CA VAL A 83 -13.03 10.90 -7.27
C VAL A 83 -12.19 9.62 -7.21
N ASP A 84 -12.09 8.92 -8.34
CA ASP A 84 -11.25 7.74 -8.48
C ASP A 84 -9.89 8.11 -9.07
N VAL A 85 -8.87 8.16 -8.21
CA VAL A 85 -7.49 8.51 -8.56
C VAL A 85 -6.55 7.52 -7.89
N SER A 86 -5.56 7.05 -8.65
CA SER A 86 -4.41 6.30 -8.12
C SER A 86 -3.21 7.20 -7.94
N SER A 87 -2.77 7.37 -6.71
CA SER A 87 -1.51 8.06 -6.43
C SER A 87 -0.35 7.32 -7.07
N ALA A 88 -0.34 5.98 -7.06
CA ALA A 88 0.75 5.21 -7.66
C ALA A 88 0.91 5.49 -9.16
N LEU A 89 -0.20 5.63 -9.89
CA LEU A 89 -0.16 6.00 -11.31
C LEU A 89 0.29 7.44 -11.54
N LEU A 90 -0.11 8.38 -10.67
CA LEU A 90 0.33 9.78 -10.78
C LEU A 90 1.84 9.95 -10.58
N TRP A 91 2.43 9.18 -9.65
CA TRP A 91 3.86 9.24 -9.36
C TRP A 91 4.72 8.38 -10.29
N LYS A 92 4.10 7.50 -11.09
CA LYS A 92 4.80 6.48 -11.86
C LYS A 92 5.87 7.07 -12.77
N ASP A 93 5.52 8.06 -13.60
CA ASP A 93 6.44 8.63 -14.58
C ASP A 93 7.64 9.30 -13.90
N LEU A 94 7.39 10.03 -12.79
CA LEU A 94 8.44 10.64 -11.98
C LEU A 94 9.36 9.58 -11.34
N ALA A 95 8.79 8.50 -10.83
CA ALA A 95 9.56 7.40 -10.25
C ALA A 95 10.40 6.68 -11.32
N GLU A 96 9.85 6.48 -12.51
CA GLU A 96 10.57 5.89 -13.64
C GLU A 96 11.73 6.78 -14.07
N ASP A 97 11.56 8.10 -14.13
CA ASP A 97 12.64 9.02 -14.47
C ASP A 97 13.79 8.96 -13.46
N VAL A 98 13.50 8.88 -12.17
CA VAL A 98 14.52 8.73 -11.12
C VAL A 98 15.24 7.37 -11.26
N VAL A 99 14.49 6.28 -11.45
CA VAL A 99 15.07 4.93 -11.57
C VAL A 99 15.91 4.78 -12.84
N LEU A 100 15.51 5.44 -13.93
CA LEU A 100 16.20 5.41 -15.22
C LEU A 100 17.30 6.48 -15.34
N GLY A 101 17.51 7.32 -14.33
CA GLY A 101 18.52 8.38 -14.32
C GLY A 101 18.27 9.49 -15.33
N ARG A 102 16.99 9.82 -15.57
CA ARG A 102 16.54 10.85 -16.52
C ARG A 102 16.30 12.23 -15.86
N SER A 103 16.48 12.36 -14.54
CA SER A 103 16.34 13.62 -13.79
C SER A 103 17.64 14.38 -13.63
#